data_AF-A0A2R6BUX2-F1
#
_entry.id   AF-A0A2R6BUX2-F1
#
_cell.length_a   1.000
_cell.length_b   1.000
_cell.length_c   1.000
_cell.angle_alpha   90.00
_cell.angle_beta   90.00
_cell.angle_gamma   90.00
#
_symmetry.space_group_name_H-M   'P 1'
#
loop_
_entity.id
_entity.type
_entity.pdbx_description
1 polymer ?
#
loop_
_entity_poly.entity_id
_entity_poly.type
_entity_poly.pdbx_seq_one_letter_code
_entity_poly.pdbx_strand_id
1 'polypeptide(L)'
;MLLRMAPRIKVLEAASSVADGRVKKQGDSYRVVSSSGEVRVYTVSITDSKVKSDDNGTVYRGYVGYPIIAVLMVEGRLQYNPRIGEALRGIPWKKLNDQYKNYAAVEQIAKRKASEAGITSDEIDKYVDLVLMELKSLKLERA
;
A
#
# COMPACT_ATOMS: atom_id res chain seq x y z
N MET A 1 -18.29 -3.23 9.16
CA MET A 1 -17.90 -4.57 8.64
C MET A 1 -16.38 -4.67 8.69
N LEU A 2 -15.82 -5.72 9.30
CA LEU A 2 -14.36 -5.89 9.38
C LEU A 2 -13.75 -6.08 7.98
N LEU A 3 -12.71 -5.31 7.67
CA LEU A 3 -11.97 -5.46 6.41
C LEU A 3 -11.03 -6.66 6.48
N ARG A 4 -10.94 -7.42 5.40
CA ARG A 4 -9.99 -8.54 5.27
C ARG A 4 -8.57 -8.02 5.14
N MET A 5 -7.61 -8.90 5.46
CA MET A 5 -6.19 -8.61 5.26
C MET A 5 -5.87 -8.30 3.81
N ALA A 6 -4.97 -7.34 3.62
CA ALA A 6 -4.48 -6.95 2.32
C ALA A 6 -3.64 -8.07 1.68
N PRO A 7 -3.67 -8.22 0.34
CA PRO A 7 -2.64 -8.95 -0.38
C PRO A 7 -1.25 -8.38 -0.08
N ARG A 8 -0.22 -9.23 0.04
CA ARG A 8 1.18 -8.85 0.35
C ARG A 8 1.68 -7.66 -0.46
N ILE A 9 1.50 -7.72 -1.78
CA ILE A 9 1.89 -6.68 -2.72
C ILE A 9 1.35 -5.28 -2.36
N LYS A 10 0.20 -5.18 -1.69
CA LYS A 10 -0.39 -3.89 -1.31
C LYS A 10 0.44 -3.14 -0.26
N VAL A 11 1.22 -3.85 0.54
CA VAL A 11 2.21 -3.22 1.45
C VAL A 11 3.32 -2.54 0.65
N LEU A 12 3.80 -3.19 -0.42
CA LEU A 12 4.84 -2.65 -1.30
C LEU A 12 4.33 -1.49 -2.15
N GLU A 13 3.10 -1.59 -2.67
CA GLU A 13 2.41 -0.48 -3.36
C GLU A 13 2.26 0.74 -2.45
N ALA A 14 1.92 0.53 -1.18
CA ALA A 14 1.80 1.59 -0.18
C ALA A 14 3.15 2.25 0.11
N ALA A 15 4.18 1.46 0.43
CA ALA A 15 5.52 1.97 0.73
C ALA A 15 6.11 2.79 -0.43
N SER A 16 5.96 2.29 -1.67
CA SER A 16 6.32 3.01 -2.90
C SER A 16 5.53 4.31 -3.05
N SER A 17 4.23 4.33 -2.73
CA SER A 17 3.40 5.54 -2.81
C SER A 17 3.77 6.60 -1.78
N VAL A 18 4.17 6.19 -0.57
CA VAL A 18 4.72 7.09 0.45
C VAL A 18 6.04 7.69 -0.04
N ALA A 19 6.95 6.86 -0.55
CA ALA A 19 8.23 7.33 -1.10
C ALA A 19 8.01 8.33 -2.25
N ASP A 20 7.13 8.01 -3.20
CA ASP A 20 6.75 8.90 -4.32
C ASP A 20 6.09 10.22 -3.88
N GLY A 21 5.81 10.42 -2.58
CA GLY A 21 5.17 11.62 -2.06
C GLY A 21 3.70 11.75 -2.50
N ARG A 22 3.07 10.62 -2.87
CA ARG A 22 1.72 10.56 -3.45
C ARG A 22 0.59 10.58 -2.41
N VAL A 23 0.92 10.64 -1.12
CA VAL A 23 -0.05 10.73 -0.01
C VAL A 23 -0.06 12.16 0.54
N LYS A 24 -1.22 12.82 0.52
CA LYS A 24 -1.39 14.21 1.00
C LYS A 24 -2.61 14.31 1.91
N LYS A 25 -2.45 14.94 3.07
CA LYS A 25 -3.55 15.25 3.98
C LYS A 25 -4.40 16.40 3.42
N GLN A 26 -5.72 16.29 3.53
CA GLN A 26 -6.70 17.31 3.13
C GLN A 26 -7.86 17.32 4.13
N GLY A 27 -7.83 18.28 5.07
CA GLY A 27 -8.76 18.31 6.19
C GLY A 27 -8.65 17.03 7.02
N ASP A 28 -9.80 16.38 7.25
CA ASP A 28 -9.92 15.11 7.99
C ASP A 28 -9.73 13.86 7.11
N SER A 29 -9.28 14.05 5.87
CA SER A 29 -9.07 12.98 4.90
C SER A 29 -7.68 13.05 4.27
N TYR A 30 -7.35 12.05 3.46
CA TYR A 30 -6.13 11.96 2.69
C TYR A 30 -6.44 11.68 1.23
N ARG A 31 -5.70 12.34 0.35
CA ARG A 31 -5.64 12.03 -1.09
C ARG A 31 -4.42 11.17 -1.36
N VAL A 32 -4.63 10.01 -1.99
CA VAL A 32 -3.57 9.10 -2.43
C VAL A 32 -3.61 8.99 -3.95
N VAL A 33 -2.55 9.47 -4.61
CA VAL A 33 -2.44 9.44 -6.07
C VAL A 33 -1.92 8.09 -6.54
N SER A 34 -2.56 7.47 -7.53
CA SER A 34 -2.10 6.20 -8.11
C SER A 34 -0.81 6.36 -8.91
N SER A 35 -0.08 5.26 -9.10
CA SER A 35 1.14 5.22 -9.93
C SER A 35 0.84 5.11 -11.44
N SER A 36 -0.38 5.40 -11.88
CA SER A 36 -0.82 5.19 -13.26
C SER A 36 -0.80 6.45 -14.11
N GLY A 37 -0.61 6.27 -15.43
CA GLY A 37 -0.62 7.37 -16.41
C GLY A 37 -1.96 8.12 -16.50
N GLU A 38 -3.07 7.46 -16.12
CA GLU A 38 -4.31 8.14 -15.74
C GLU A 38 -4.25 8.40 -14.23
N VAL A 39 -4.20 9.66 -13.82
CA VAL A 39 -4.04 10.10 -12.42
C VAL A 39 -5.33 9.81 -11.65
N ARG A 40 -5.53 8.55 -11.23
CA ARG A 40 -6.60 8.21 -10.30
C ARG A 40 -6.19 8.68 -8.91
N VAL A 41 -7.09 9.34 -8.21
CA VAL A 41 -6.87 9.79 -6.84
C VAL A 41 -7.88 9.12 -5.95
N TYR A 42 -7.39 8.48 -4.89
CA TYR A 42 -8.21 7.83 -3.88
C TYR A 42 -8.37 8.75 -2.69
N THR A 43 -9.54 8.72 -2.07
CA THR A 43 -9.84 9.44 -0.84
C THR A 43 -9.93 8.47 0.32
N VAL A 44 -9.16 8.70 1.38
CA VAL A 44 -9.14 7.87 2.58
C VAL A 44 -9.42 8.74 3.80
N SER A 45 -10.33 8.29 4.66
CA SER A 45 -10.52 8.88 6.00
C SER A 45 -10.56 7.78 7.04
N ILE A 46 -9.92 8.02 8.17
CA ILE A 46 -9.79 7.06 9.26
C ILE A 46 -10.16 7.76 10.57
N THR A 47 -11.17 7.23 11.26
CA THR A 47 -11.56 7.66 12.61
C THR A 47 -11.53 6.42 13.49
N ASP A 48 -10.60 6.37 14.44
CA ASP A 48 -10.31 5.18 15.25
C ASP A 48 -9.99 3.95 14.37
N SER A 49 -10.87 2.93 14.39
CA SER A 49 -10.81 1.74 13.54
C SER A 49 -11.69 1.83 12.30
N LYS A 50 -12.53 2.86 12.18
CA LYS A 50 -13.45 3.05 11.04
C LYS A 50 -12.72 3.69 9.88
N VAL A 51 -12.80 3.06 8.71
CA VAL A 51 -12.13 3.49 7.48
C VAL A 51 -13.13 3.66 6.36
N LYS A 52 -13.05 4.80 5.68
CA LYS A 52 -13.74 5.05 4.41
C LYS A 52 -12.69 5.23 3.32
N SER A 53 -12.81 4.45 2.25
CA SER A 53 -11.92 4.48 1.08
C SER A 53 -12.72 4.17 -0.18
N ASP A 54 -12.43 4.89 -1.26
CA ASP A 54 -13.00 4.71 -2.61
C ASP A 54 -12.16 3.77 -3.49
N ASP A 55 -11.13 3.13 -2.93
CA ASP A 55 -10.33 2.12 -3.62
C ASP A 55 -11.17 0.88 -3.99
N ASN A 56 -11.03 0.40 -5.22
CA ASN A 56 -11.78 -0.74 -5.74
C ASN A 56 -11.55 -2.03 -4.91
N GLY A 57 -10.33 -2.23 -4.40
CA GLY A 57 -10.02 -3.37 -3.53
C GLY A 57 -10.81 -3.29 -2.22
N THR A 58 -10.91 -2.10 -1.64
CA THR A 58 -11.70 -1.87 -0.43
C THR A 58 -13.20 -1.97 -0.70
N VAL A 59 -13.69 -1.31 -1.75
CA VAL A 59 -15.13 -1.21 -2.06
C VAL A 59 -15.73 -2.55 -2.50
N TYR A 60 -15.08 -3.22 -3.47
CA TYR A 60 -15.64 -4.41 -4.13
C TYR A 60 -15.05 -5.73 -3.62
N ARG A 61 -13.84 -5.72 -3.06
CA ARG A 61 -13.21 -6.92 -2.49
C ARG A 61 -13.23 -6.92 -0.96
N GLY A 62 -13.50 -5.80 -0.29
CA GLY A 62 -13.62 -5.77 1.18
C GLY A 62 -12.34 -6.13 1.93
N TYR A 63 -11.17 -5.84 1.36
CA TYR A 63 -9.88 -5.91 2.05
C TYR A 63 -9.27 -4.52 2.22
N VAL A 64 -8.29 -4.37 3.11
CA VAL A 64 -7.57 -3.11 3.29
C VAL A 64 -6.72 -2.79 2.05
N GLY A 65 -7.14 -1.82 1.23
CA GLY A 65 -6.40 -1.39 0.04
C GLY A 65 -5.09 -0.65 0.36
N TYR A 66 -4.18 -0.58 -0.62
CA TYR A 66 -2.91 0.14 -0.46
C TYR A 66 -3.06 1.62 -0.06
N PRO A 67 -4.12 2.37 -0.46
CA PRO A 67 -4.25 3.76 -0.03
C PRO A 67 -4.43 3.87 1.49
N ILE A 68 -5.14 2.93 2.10
CA ILE A 68 -5.34 2.89 3.55
C ILE A 68 -4.01 2.59 4.24
N ILE A 69 -3.26 1.59 3.76
CA ILE A 69 -1.94 1.24 4.30
C ILE A 69 -0.98 2.42 4.21
N ALA A 70 -0.96 3.12 3.07
CA ALA A 70 -0.09 4.28 2.84
C ALA A 70 -0.42 5.45 3.78
N VAL A 71 -1.70 5.70 4.04
CA VAL A 71 -2.13 6.71 5.03
C VAL A 71 -1.70 6.32 6.43
N LEU A 72 -1.91 5.07 6.83
CA LEU A 72 -1.49 4.59 8.15
C LEU A 72 0.03 4.66 8.36
N MET A 73 0.82 4.43 7.30
CA MET A 73 2.27 4.66 7.32
C MET A 73 2.61 6.14 7.55
N VAL A 74 1.93 7.06 6.85
CA VAL A 74 2.12 8.52 7.03
C VAL A 74 1.68 8.99 8.43
N GLU A 75 0.64 8.38 9.01
CA GLU A 75 0.19 8.64 10.38
C GLU A 75 1.09 8.01 11.46
N GLY A 76 2.11 7.22 11.07
CA GLY A 76 2.98 6.50 12.01
C GLY A 76 2.28 5.33 12.73
N ARG A 77 1.14 4.88 12.23
CA ARG A 77 0.35 3.76 12.78
C ARG A 77 0.75 2.39 12.20
N LEU A 78 1.48 2.39 11.09
CA LEU A 78 2.16 1.23 10.53
C LEU A 78 3.62 1.61 10.28
N GLN A 79 4.52 0.65 10.46
CA GLN A 79 5.93 0.86 10.19
C GLN A 79 6.15 1.14 8.70
N TYR A 80 6.88 2.23 8.43
CA TYR A 80 7.38 2.57 7.10
C TYR A 80 8.89 2.37 7.07
N ASN A 81 9.39 1.63 6.08
CA ASN A 81 10.82 1.49 5.82
C ASN A 81 11.22 2.39 4.63
N PRO A 82 11.91 3.52 4.84
CA PRO A 82 12.28 4.44 3.77
C PRO A 82 13.20 3.80 2.72
N ARG A 83 14.11 2.91 3.12
CA ARG A 83 15.03 2.23 2.18
C ARG A 83 14.23 1.37 1.19
N ILE A 84 13.29 0.58 1.69
CA ILE A 84 12.40 -0.25 0.85
C ILE A 84 11.48 0.63 0.00
N GLY A 85 10.87 1.66 0.60
CA GLY A 85 10.03 2.60 -0.15
C GLY A 85 10.77 3.24 -1.32
N GLU A 86 11.99 3.72 -1.09
CA GLU A 86 12.84 4.35 -2.10
C GLU A 86 13.25 3.38 -3.20
N ALA A 87 13.67 2.15 -2.85
CA ALA A 87 14.02 1.15 -3.84
C ALA A 87 12.83 0.76 -4.75
N LEU A 88 11.60 0.92 -4.25
CA LEU A 88 10.36 0.66 -4.98
C LEU A 88 9.77 1.93 -5.62
N ARG A 89 10.45 3.08 -5.55
CA ARG A 89 10.00 4.35 -6.11
C ARG A 89 9.73 4.22 -7.62
N GLY A 90 8.64 4.83 -8.08
CA GLY A 90 8.29 4.89 -9.51
C GLY A 90 7.91 3.55 -10.16
N ILE A 91 7.64 2.48 -9.41
CA ILE A 91 7.08 1.25 -10.00
C ILE A 91 5.67 1.54 -10.55
N PRO A 92 5.39 1.24 -11.83
CA PRO A 92 4.07 1.46 -12.43
C PRO A 92 3.11 0.32 -12.06
N TRP A 93 2.79 0.19 -10.76
CA TRP A 93 2.03 -0.91 -10.17
C TRP A 93 0.73 -1.25 -10.92
N LYS A 94 -0.06 -0.25 -11.34
CA LYS A 94 -1.29 -0.50 -12.10
C LYS A 94 -1.00 -1.21 -13.42
N LYS A 95 -0.03 -0.72 -14.19
CA LYS A 95 0.35 -1.30 -15.49
C LYS A 95 0.80 -2.75 -15.31
N LEU A 96 1.64 -3.03 -14.31
CA LEU A 96 2.11 -4.38 -14.02
C LEU A 96 0.96 -5.30 -13.57
N ASN A 97 0.10 -4.84 -12.66
CA ASN A 97 -1.03 -5.62 -12.18
C ASN A 97 -2.03 -5.95 -13.32
N ASP A 98 -2.31 -4.99 -14.21
CA ASP A 98 -3.22 -5.18 -15.35
C ASP A 98 -2.61 -6.11 -16.42
N GLN A 99 -1.30 -6.00 -16.66
CA GLN A 99 -0.57 -6.82 -17.62
C GLN A 99 -0.44 -8.28 -17.17
N TYR A 100 0.03 -8.51 -15.94
CA TYR A 100 0.35 -9.86 -15.45
C TYR A 100 -0.85 -10.55 -14.81
N LYS A 101 -1.81 -9.79 -14.25
CA LYS A 101 -2.97 -10.32 -13.51
C LYS A 101 -2.61 -11.36 -12.44
N ASN A 102 -1.38 -11.30 -11.93
CA ASN A 102 -0.80 -12.24 -10.99
C ASN A 102 0.08 -11.46 -10.00
N TYR A 103 -0.40 -11.32 -8.77
CA TYR A 103 0.31 -10.57 -7.74
C TYR A 103 1.67 -11.16 -7.38
N ALA A 104 1.83 -12.48 -7.38
CA ALA A 104 3.12 -13.10 -7.08
C ALA A 104 4.16 -12.73 -8.15
N ALA A 105 3.76 -12.70 -9.43
CA ALA A 105 4.66 -12.28 -10.51
C ALA A 105 5.08 -10.80 -10.37
N VAL A 106 4.13 -9.91 -10.06
CA VAL A 106 4.45 -8.48 -9.86
C VAL A 106 5.30 -8.25 -8.61
N GLU A 107 5.05 -9.00 -7.54
CA GLU A 107 5.87 -8.97 -6.32
C GLU A 107 7.32 -9.40 -6.62
N GLN A 108 7.54 -10.42 -7.46
CA GLN A 108 8.89 -10.81 -7.89
C GLN A 108 9.58 -9.71 -8.72
N ILE A 109 8.84 -8.99 -9.57
CA ILE A 109 9.38 -7.83 -10.32
C ILE A 109 9.83 -6.74 -9.33
N ALA A 110 9.01 -6.45 -8.32
CA ALA A 110 9.34 -5.48 -7.28
C ALA A 110 10.59 -5.90 -6.47
N LYS A 111 10.68 -7.17 -6.08
CA LYS A 111 11.86 -7.73 -5.39
C LYS A 111 13.14 -7.63 -6.24
N ARG A 112 13.06 -7.93 -7.54
CA ARG A 112 14.19 -7.76 -8.47
C ARG A 112 14.65 -6.32 -8.54
N LYS A 113 13.74 -5.37 -8.72
CA LYS A 113 14.09 -3.93 -8.70
C LYS A 113 14.75 -3.53 -7.39
N ALA A 114 14.20 -3.95 -6.25
CA ALA A 114 14.77 -3.62 -4.96
C ALA A 114 16.18 -4.23 -4.74
N SER A 115 16.46 -5.39 -5.33
CA SER A 115 17.79 -6.00 -5.28
C SER A 115 18.86 -5.17 -6.00
N GLU A 116 18.50 -4.40 -7.03
CA GLU A 116 19.41 -3.44 -7.69
C GLU A 116 19.84 -2.31 -6.72
N ALA A 117 19.03 -2.04 -5.70
CA ALA A 117 19.33 -1.10 -4.61
C ALA A 117 19.94 -1.78 -3.36
N GLY A 118 20.34 -3.05 -3.48
CA GLY A 118 20.95 -3.81 -2.39
C GLY A 118 19.98 -4.29 -1.31
N ILE A 119 18.68 -4.39 -1.61
CA ILE A 119 17.66 -4.92 -0.70
C ILE A 119 17.33 -6.35 -1.09
N THR A 120 17.51 -7.28 -0.15
CA THR A 120 17.24 -8.70 -0.38
C THR A 120 15.74 -9.02 -0.36
N SER A 121 15.35 -10.11 -1.01
CA SER A 121 13.98 -10.62 -0.94
C SER A 121 13.53 -10.93 0.49
N ASP A 122 14.43 -11.40 1.35
CA ASP A 122 14.17 -11.70 2.76
C ASP A 122 13.87 -10.43 3.57
N GLU A 123 14.61 -9.33 3.34
CA GLU A 123 14.30 -8.02 3.93
C GLU A 123 12.90 -7.54 3.55
N ILE A 124 12.51 -7.73 2.27
CA ILE A 124 11.16 -7.39 1.79
C ILE A 124 10.11 -8.27 2.47
N ASP A 125 10.34 -9.58 2.55
CA ASP A 125 9.37 -10.51 3.13
C ASP A 125 9.14 -10.22 4.61
N LYS A 126 10.22 -10.00 5.38
CA LYS A 126 10.14 -9.60 6.79
C LYS A 126 9.40 -8.28 6.98
N TYR A 127 9.66 -7.29 6.11
CA TYR A 127 8.96 -6.01 6.15
C TYR A 127 7.46 -6.17 5.89
N VAL A 128 7.09 -6.96 4.86
CA VAL A 128 5.67 -7.23 4.54
C VAL A 128 4.98 -7.93 5.70
N ASP A 129 5.62 -8.95 6.28
CA ASP A 129 5.04 -9.71 7.40
C ASP A 129 4.82 -8.84 8.63
N LEU A 130 5.79 -7.98 8.95
CA LEU A 130 5.69 -7.02 10.06
C LEU A 130 4.51 -6.06 9.87
N VAL A 131 4.40 -5.41 8.70
CA VAL A 131 3.31 -4.48 8.42
C VAL A 131 1.95 -5.18 8.42
N LEU A 132 1.86 -6.41 7.89
CA LEU A 132 0.62 -7.18 7.92
C LEU A 132 0.24 -7.59 9.35
N MET A 133 1.20 -7.90 10.20
CA MET A 133 0.95 -8.19 11.61
C MET A 133 0.41 -6.95 12.35
N GLU A 134 1.05 -5.79 12.18
CA GLU A 134 0.59 -4.52 12.74
C GLU A 134 -0.81 -4.17 12.22
N LEU A 135 -1.02 -4.28 10.91
CA LEU A 135 -2.31 -4.00 10.27
C LEU A 135 -3.43 -4.88 10.82
N LYS A 136 -3.16 -6.17 11.06
CA LYS A 136 -4.12 -7.10 11.66
C LYS A 136 -4.54 -6.65 13.06
N SER A 137 -3.65 -6.07 13.84
CA SER A 137 -3.93 -5.60 15.20
C SER A 137 -4.89 -4.41 15.25
N LEU A 138 -4.93 -3.59 14.19
CA LEU A 138 -5.78 -2.39 14.11
C LEU A 138 -7.27 -2.71 13.94
N LYS A 139 -7.63 -3.95 13.56
CA LYS A 139 -9.01 -4.43 13.37
C LYS A 139 -9.88 -3.44 12.58
N LEU A 140 -9.37 -2.97 11.44
CA LEU A 140 -10.02 -1.92 10.66
C LEU A 140 -11.37 -2.37 10.13
N GLU A 141 -12.36 -1.51 10.29
CA GLU A 141 -13.73 -1.72 9.85
C GLU A 141 -14.10 -0.71 8.79
N ARG A 142 -14.83 -1.16 7.76
CA ARG A 142 -15.48 -0.25 6.83
C ARG A 142 -16.52 0.60 7.58
N ALA A 143 -16.38 1.92 7.44
CA ALA A 143 -17.35 2.92 7.87
C ALA A 143 -18.62 2.89 7.01
#